data_AF-A0ABD5PLF9-F1
#
_entry.id   AF-A0ABD5PLF9-F1
#
_cell.length_a   1.000
_cell.length_b   1.000
_cell.length_c   1.000
_cell.angle_alpha   90.00
_cell.angle_beta   90.00
_cell.angle_gamma   90.00
#
_symmetry.space_group_name_H-M   'P 1'
#
loop_
_entity.id
_entity.type
_entity.pdbx_description
1 polymer ?
#
loop_
_entity_poly.entity_id
_entity_poly.type
_entity_poly.pdbx_seq_one_letter_code
_entity_poly.pdbx_strand_id
1 'polypeptide(L)' 'MPIPGYDPDDLDDALEAAVDDEDLEDALTDEQWEAYRRDDAALVDVLDEAEIERLLDRRSDSTD' A
#
# COMPACT_ATOMS: atom_id res chain seq x y z
N MET A 1 7.91 -0.47 17.18
CA MET A 1 7.67 0.72 18.05
C MET A 1 6.83 1.68 17.24
N PRO A 2 5.64 2.08 17.69
CA PRO A 2 4.83 3.04 16.94
C PRO A 2 5.55 4.38 16.88
N ILE A 3 5.66 4.95 15.68
CA ILE A 3 6.16 6.30 15.47
C ILE A 3 5.06 7.25 15.95
N PRO A 4 5.34 8.20 16.87
CA PRO A 4 4.31 9.09 17.38
C PRO A 4 3.76 9.96 16.24
N GLY A 5 2.51 9.70 15.82
CA GLY A 5 1.84 10.41 14.73
C GLY A 5 1.65 9.62 13.43
N TYR A 6 2.04 8.34 13.40
CA TYR A 6 1.75 7.42 12.31
C TYR A 6 1.08 6.17 12.89
N ASP A 7 -0.21 5.98 12.62
CA ASP A 7 -0.91 4.73 12.87
C ASP A 7 -0.83 3.88 11.60
N PRO A 8 -0.43 2.59 11.67
CA PRO A 8 -0.48 1.69 10.53
C PRO A 8 -1.85 1.68 9.84
N ASP A 9 -2.94 1.75 10.61
CA ASP A 9 -4.31 1.79 10.07
C ASP A 9 -4.56 3.03 9.18
N ASP A 10 -4.07 4.21 9.58
CA ASP A 10 -4.22 5.45 8.79
C ASP A 10 -3.42 5.39 7.46
N LEU A 11 -2.28 4.71 7.46
CA LEU A 11 -1.45 4.54 6.27
C LEU A 11 -2.08 3.53 5.29
N ASP A 12 -2.73 2.49 5.81
CA ASP A 12 -3.45 1.51 5.02
C ASP A 12 -4.61 2.15 4.26
N ASP A 13 -5.48 2.87 4.99
CA ASP A 13 -6.57 3.66 4.42
C ASP A 13 -6.06 4.67 3.38
N ALA A 14 -4.93 5.31 3.66
CA ALA A 14 -4.31 6.26 2.74
C ALA A 14 -3.73 5.58 1.49
N LEU A 15 -3.24 4.34 1.58
CA LEU A 15 -2.75 3.56 0.44
C LEU A 15 -3.90 3.04 -0.41
N GLU A 16 -5.00 2.59 0.19
CA GLU A 16 -6.21 2.18 -0.54
C GLU A 16 -6.90 3.37 -1.25
N ALA A 17 -6.99 4.52 -0.59
CA ALA A 17 -7.44 5.75 -1.25
C ALA A 17 -6.36 6.31 -2.21
N ALA A 18 -5.12 5.94 -1.94
CA ALA A 18 -3.83 6.16 -2.61
C ALA A 18 -3.68 5.51 -4.00
N VAL A 19 -4.21 4.31 -4.14
CA VAL A 19 -3.80 3.41 -5.20
C VAL A 19 -5.02 2.59 -5.56
N ASP A 20 -5.38 2.60 -6.84
CA ASP A 20 -6.48 1.77 -7.32
C ASP A 20 -6.07 0.28 -7.26
N ASP A 21 -7.06 -0.60 -7.15
CA ASP A 21 -6.85 -2.05 -7.09
C ASP A 21 -5.97 -2.59 -8.24
N GLU A 22 -6.05 -1.99 -9.43
CA GLU A 22 -5.23 -2.37 -10.59
C GLU A 22 -3.74 -2.06 -10.37
N ASP A 23 -3.41 -0.90 -9.81
CA ASP A 23 -2.03 -0.52 -9.49
C ASP A 23 -1.46 -1.34 -8.33
N LEU A 24 -2.32 -1.72 -7.37
CA LEU A 24 -1.96 -2.65 -6.30
C LEU A 24 -1.68 -4.05 -6.86
N GLU A 25 -2.51 -4.58 -7.76
CA GLU A 25 -2.29 -5.89 -8.38
C GLU A 25 -1.00 -5.93 -9.21
N ASP A 26 -0.63 -4.83 -9.87
CA ASP A 26 0.64 -4.70 -10.61
C ASP A 26 1.86 -4.50 -9.70
N ALA A 27 1.68 -3.93 -8.50
CA ALA A 27 2.76 -3.68 -7.55
C ALA A 27 3.01 -4.87 -6.61
N LEU A 28 1.96 -5.58 -6.22
CA LEU A 28 1.99 -6.72 -5.31
C LEU A 28 2.29 -8.02 -6.07
N THR A 29 2.93 -8.96 -5.40
CA THR A 29 3.01 -10.34 -5.90
C THR A 29 1.66 -11.05 -5.73
N ASP A 30 1.43 -12.14 -6.49
CA ASP A 30 0.21 -12.95 -6.40
C ASP A 30 -0.13 -13.36 -4.95
N GLU A 31 0.90 -13.67 -4.15
CA GLU A 31 0.75 -14.07 -2.74
C GLU A 31 0.35 -12.90 -1.83
N GLN A 32 0.94 -11.73 -2.03
CA GLN A 32 0.61 -10.51 -1.26
C GLN A 32 -0.78 -9.98 -1.65
N TRP A 33 -1.10 -10.01 -2.94
CA TRP A 33 -2.42 -9.63 -3.46
C TRP A 33 -3.52 -10.52 -2.87
N GLU A 34 -3.31 -11.84 -2.84
CA GLU A 34 -4.29 -12.75 -2.25
C GLU A 34 -4.41 -12.57 -0.73
N ALA A 35 -3.32 -12.24 -0.03
CA ALA A 35 -3.37 -11.93 1.40
C ALA A 35 -4.18 -10.66 1.70
N TYR A 36 -3.94 -9.59 0.93
CA TYR A 36 -4.69 -8.34 1.01
C TYR A 36 -6.18 -8.57 0.72
N ARG A 37 -6.50 -9.27 -0.38
CA ARG A 37 -7.89 -9.53 -0.80
C ARG A 37 -8.69 -10.39 0.17
N ARG A 38 -8.02 -11.10 1.07
CA ARG A 38 -8.63 -11.93 2.11
C ARG A 38 -8.84 -11.19 3.43
N ASP A 39 -8.43 -9.93 3.52
CA ASP A 39 -8.29 -9.18 4.77
C ASP A 39 -7.42 -9.96 5.79
N ASP A 40 -6.52 -10.83 5.31
CA ASP A 40 -5.62 -11.62 6.17
C ASP A 40 -4.41 -10.76 6.61
N ALA A 41 -4.05 -9.74 5.82
CA ALA A 41 -2.98 -8.77 6.10
C ALA A 41 -3.28 -7.41 5.46
N ALA A 42 -2.90 -6.32 6.15
CA ALA A 42 -2.99 -4.95 5.67
C ALA A 42 -1.95 -4.67 4.57
N LEU A 43 -2.15 -3.67 3.70
CA LEU A 43 -1.16 -3.23 2.72
C LEU A 43 0.17 -2.88 3.40
N VAL A 44 0.13 -2.24 4.56
CA VAL A 44 1.34 -1.92 5.35
C VAL A 44 2.06 -3.14 5.93
N ASP A 45 1.37 -4.28 6.04
CA ASP A 45 1.96 -5.55 6.49
C ASP A 45 2.52 -6.39 5.33
N VAL A 46 1.96 -6.23 4.12
CA VAL A 46 2.42 -6.94 2.93
C VAL A 46 3.43 -6.15 2.09
N LEU A 47 3.38 -4.82 2.11
CA LEU A 47 4.29 -3.94 1.41
C LEU A 47 5.45 -3.53 2.32
N ASP A 48 6.66 -3.62 1.78
CA ASP A 48 7.82 -3.01 2.41
C ASP A 48 7.83 -1.49 2.22
N GLU A 49 8.55 -0.78 3.09
CA GLU A 49 8.71 0.69 3.05
C GLU A 49 9.13 1.19 1.66
N ALA A 50 10.00 0.45 0.97
CA ALA A 50 10.46 0.78 -0.38
C ALA A 50 9.38 0.62 -1.47
N GLU A 51 8.45 -0.32 -1.29
CA GLU A 51 7.32 -0.53 -2.19
C GLU A 51 6.26 0.56 -2.00
N ILE A 52 5.97 0.90 -0.74
CA ILE A 52 5.10 2.03 -0.36
C ILE A 52 5.62 3.33 -0.97
N GLU A 53 6.92 3.61 -0.83
CA GLU A 53 7.53 4.82 -1.40
C GLU A 53 7.40 4.85 -2.93
N ARG A 54 7.60 3.72 -3.61
CA ARG A 54 7.42 3.62 -5.07
C ARG A 54 5.98 3.81 -5.52
N LEU A 55 5.02 3.26 -4.79
CA LEU A 55 3.60 3.42 -5.08
C LEU A 55 3.17 4.89 -4.96
N LEU A 56 3.60 5.56 -3.89
CA LEU A 56 3.34 6.98 -3.68
C LEU A 56 4.03 7.87 -4.74
N ASP A 57 5.26 7.53 -5.13
CA ASP A 57 6.03 8.24 -6.15
C ASP A 57 5.37 8.13 -7.54
N ARG A 58 4.93 6.91 -7.93
CA ARG A 58 4.22 6.66 -9.20
C ARG A 58 2.95 7.52 -9.36
N ARG A 59 2.19 7.73 -8.28
CA ARG A 59 1.02 8.63 -8.31
C ARG A 59 1.42 10.08 -8.58
N SER A 60 2.51 10.55 -7.95
CA SER A 60 2.94 11.94 -8.10
C SER A 60 3.35 12.29 -9.53
N ASP A 61 3.80 11.30 -10.31
CA ASP A 61 4.18 11.46 -11.72
C ASP A 61 2.96 11.43 -12.69
N SER A 62 1.81 10.87 -12.27
CA SER A 62 0.58 10.79 -13.10
C SER A 62 -0.30 12.06 -13.04
N THR A 63 0.13 13.10 -12.33
CA THR A 63 -0.51 14.42 -12.33
C THR A 63 0.29 15.41 -13.18
N ASP A 64 0.28 15.26 -14.51
CA ASP A 64 0.61 16.32 -15.48
C ASP A 64 -0.38 16.32 -16.66
#